data_AF-A0A067PES6-F1
#
_entry.id   AF-A0A067PES6-F1
#
_cell.length_a   1.000
_cell.length_b   1.000
_cell.length_c   1.000
_cell.angle_alpha   90.00
_cell.angle_beta   90.00
_cell.angle_gamma   90.00
#
_symmetry.space_group_name_H-M   'P 1'
#
loop_
_entity.id
_entity.type
_entity.pdbx_description
1 polymer ?
#
loop_
_entity_poly.entity_id
_entity_poly.type
_entity_poly.pdbx_seq_one_letter_code
_entity_poly.pdbx_strand_id
1 'polypeptide(L)'
;MSQVSDGPLLIAPEVDHEAADGENTLLVQAARRDDGFNGRACISHLPIAPPRWCSMPFEESLTAPQLFLRGQFIPFDQTSRCCCGVTSSMVNPACKVVKLAVVYGLTTRFNVEIELVPCPSCRHARRQLGADLGCFGLFNWNNTMIFSHELLNGFTNSYTASETPFSAFCLTVHRTYMDHDLKNSFCSDETFVRVWFAFTRLQTLDSGMSCPTCGPSPKVVIADGISLGIHHSKMSALVYPPMRVTD
;
A
#
# COMPACT_ATOMS: atom_id res chain seq x y z
N MET A 1 23.59 -34.30 -54.38
CA MET A 1 23.73 -34.22 -52.92
C MET A 1 23.96 -32.77 -52.54
N SER A 2 22.94 -32.11 -51.98
CA SER A 2 23.05 -31.17 -50.86
C SER A 2 21.65 -30.63 -50.60
N GLN A 3 21.02 -31.10 -49.53
CA GLN A 3 19.73 -30.63 -49.04
C GLN A 3 19.92 -29.28 -48.34
N VAL A 4 19.09 -28.30 -48.66
CA VAL A 4 18.92 -27.08 -47.88
C VAL A 4 17.84 -27.38 -46.84
N SER A 5 18.22 -27.35 -45.56
CA SER A 5 17.31 -27.52 -44.43
C SER A 5 16.80 -26.15 -44.01
N ASP A 6 15.50 -25.90 -44.18
CA ASP A 6 14.81 -24.78 -43.53
C ASP A 6 14.77 -25.02 -42.02
N GLY A 7 15.43 -24.14 -41.26
CA GLY A 7 15.29 -24.04 -39.81
C GLY A 7 14.13 -23.10 -39.45
N PRO A 8 13.40 -23.34 -38.35
CA PRO A 8 12.27 -22.51 -37.98
C PRO A 8 12.73 -21.12 -37.51
N LEU A 9 12.04 -20.08 -37.99
CA LEU A 9 12.17 -18.72 -37.48
C LEU A 9 11.88 -18.71 -35.97
N LEU A 10 12.88 -18.30 -35.18
CA LEU A 10 12.71 -17.94 -33.78
C LEU A 10 11.83 -16.68 -33.73
N ILE A 11 10.56 -16.86 -33.36
CA ILE A 11 9.67 -15.77 -32.97
C ILE A 11 10.25 -15.20 -31.67
N ALA A 12 10.80 -13.99 -31.73
CA ALA A 12 11.13 -13.22 -30.54
C ALA A 12 9.85 -13.02 -29.70
N PRO A 13 9.90 -13.15 -28.37
CA PRO A 13 8.71 -12.93 -27.55
C PRO A 13 8.32 -11.46 -27.70
N GLU A 14 7.09 -11.22 -28.15
CA GLU A 14 6.45 -9.91 -28.01
C GLU A 14 6.47 -9.56 -26.52
N VAL A 15 7.22 -8.52 -26.18
CA VAL A 15 7.19 -7.95 -24.83
C VAL A 15 5.84 -7.27 -24.72
N ASP A 16 4.98 -7.77 -23.82
CA ASP A 16 3.63 -7.26 -23.56
C ASP A 16 3.65 -5.76 -23.18
N HIS A 17 3.56 -4.90 -24.19
CA HIS A 17 3.58 -3.45 -24.03
C HIS A 17 2.29 -2.89 -23.40
N GLU A 18 1.18 -3.64 -23.41
CA GLU A 18 -0.10 -3.20 -22.83
C GLU A 18 -0.13 -3.22 -21.29
N ALA A 19 0.63 -4.12 -20.65
CA ALA A 19 0.62 -4.26 -19.19
C ALA A 19 1.28 -3.05 -18.47
N ALA A 20 2.35 -2.49 -19.05
CA ALA A 20 3.05 -1.34 -18.50
C ALA A 20 2.20 -0.06 -18.53
N ASP A 21 1.36 0.10 -19.56
CA ASP A 21 0.43 1.23 -19.69
C ASP A 21 -0.73 1.14 -18.68
N GLY A 22 -1.19 -0.08 -18.37
CA GLY A 22 -2.21 -0.32 -17.34
C GLY A 22 -1.73 0.06 -15.93
N GLU A 23 -0.52 -0.35 -15.56
CA GLU A 23 0.06 -0.07 -14.24
C GLU A 23 0.35 1.43 -14.05
N ASN A 24 0.93 2.09 -15.07
CA ASN A 24 1.14 3.54 -15.05
C ASN A 24 -0.18 4.31 -14.92
N THR A 25 -1.22 3.85 -15.61
CA THR A 25 -2.56 4.44 -15.50
C THR A 25 -3.11 4.28 -14.08
N LEU A 26 -2.97 3.11 -13.48
CA LEU A 26 -3.39 2.83 -12.10
C LEU A 26 -2.67 3.75 -11.09
N LEU A 27 -1.35 3.88 -11.19
CA LEU A 27 -0.55 4.75 -10.32
C LEU A 27 -0.95 6.23 -10.48
N VAL A 28 -1.18 6.70 -11.70
CA VAL A 28 -1.65 8.06 -11.96
C VAL A 28 -3.04 8.28 -11.39
N GLN A 29 -3.95 7.31 -11.50
CA GLN A 29 -5.29 7.40 -10.92
C GLN A 29 -5.25 7.43 -9.39
N ALA A 30 -4.44 6.57 -8.78
CA ALA A 30 -4.21 6.53 -7.33
C ALA A 30 -3.61 7.85 -6.82
N ALA A 31 -2.68 8.46 -7.56
CA ALA A 31 -2.04 9.73 -7.20
C ALA A 31 -2.95 10.96 -7.43
N ARG A 32 -3.89 10.91 -8.38
CA ARG A 32 -4.77 12.03 -8.73
C ARG A 32 -5.91 12.25 -7.74
N ARG A 33 -6.34 11.22 -7.01
CA ARG A 33 -7.35 11.40 -5.96
C ARG A 33 -6.68 12.02 -4.74
N ASP A 34 -6.80 13.34 -4.63
CA ASP A 34 -6.42 14.06 -3.42
C ASP A 34 -7.36 13.65 -2.28
N ASP A 35 -6.95 12.64 -1.53
CA ASP A 35 -7.63 12.20 -0.31
C ASP A 35 -7.48 13.21 0.84
N GLY A 36 -6.89 14.37 0.56
CA GLY A 36 -6.31 15.25 1.55
C GLY A 36 -4.92 14.78 1.95
N PHE A 37 -4.08 14.42 0.98
CA PHE A 37 -2.64 14.19 1.21
C PHE A 37 -1.95 15.44 1.80
N ASN A 38 -2.61 16.61 1.74
CA ASN A 38 -2.32 17.81 2.51
C ASN A 38 -2.86 17.76 3.96
N GLY A 39 -2.53 16.71 4.73
CA GLY A 39 -2.78 16.68 6.18
C GLY A 39 -4.10 16.07 6.67
N ARG A 40 -4.87 15.38 5.82
CA ARG A 40 -6.00 14.50 6.23
C ARG A 40 -5.57 13.04 6.14
N ALA A 41 -4.79 12.61 7.11
CA ALA A 41 -4.20 11.27 7.18
C ALA A 41 -5.27 10.16 7.30
N CYS A 42 -4.90 8.93 6.97
CA CYS A 42 -5.63 7.74 7.39
C CYS A 42 -5.85 7.71 8.92
N ILE A 43 -6.71 6.81 9.39
CA ILE A 43 -7.00 6.70 10.82
C ILE A 43 -5.77 6.17 11.57
N SER A 44 -5.13 5.12 11.04
CA SER A 44 -3.81 4.69 11.50
C SER A 44 -2.77 5.80 11.29
N HIS A 45 -1.88 5.94 12.26
CA HIS A 45 -0.91 7.01 12.34
C HIS A 45 0.28 6.75 13.25
N LEU A 46 0.20 5.73 14.09
CA LEU A 46 1.34 5.33 14.89
C LEU A 46 2.40 4.69 13.98
N PRO A 47 3.70 4.86 14.30
CA PRO A 47 4.76 4.18 13.57
C PRO A 47 4.58 2.67 13.58
N ILE A 48 4.91 2.03 12.46
CA ILE A 48 4.84 0.58 12.26
C ILE A 48 6.27 0.11 12.01
N ALA A 49 6.76 -0.83 12.81
CA ALA A 49 8.07 -1.42 12.55
C ALA A 49 8.07 -2.20 11.20
N PRO A 50 9.18 -2.20 10.45
CA PRO A 50 9.29 -3.04 9.26
C PRO A 50 9.27 -4.54 9.62
N PRO A 51 8.80 -5.42 8.72
CA PRO A 51 8.90 -6.87 8.91
C PRO A 51 10.34 -7.36 9.08
N ARG A 52 10.52 -8.43 9.86
CA ARG A 52 11.87 -8.97 10.16
C ARG A 52 12.72 -9.31 8.94
N TRP A 53 12.12 -9.73 7.82
CA TRP A 53 12.86 -10.09 6.60
C TRP A 53 13.49 -8.88 5.88
N CYS A 54 13.01 -7.66 6.14
CA CYS A 54 13.60 -6.41 5.64
C CYS A 54 14.14 -5.50 6.75
N SER A 55 14.28 -6.01 7.97
CA SER A 55 14.89 -5.27 9.08
C SER A 55 16.33 -5.71 9.29
N MET A 56 17.19 -4.77 9.68
CA MET A 56 18.52 -5.11 10.15
C MET A 56 18.46 -5.87 11.47
N PRO A 57 19.47 -6.70 11.81
CA PRO A 57 19.43 -7.52 13.02
C PRO A 57 19.19 -6.74 14.32
N PHE A 58 19.66 -5.49 14.38
CA PHE A 58 19.58 -4.57 15.51
C PHE A 58 18.36 -3.64 15.49
N GLU A 59 17.60 -3.61 14.40
CA GLU A 59 16.39 -2.79 14.31
C GLU A 59 15.21 -3.49 14.98
N GLU A 60 14.33 -2.68 15.59
CA GLU A 60 13.03 -3.16 16.01
C GLU A 60 12.26 -3.62 14.77
N SER A 61 11.84 -4.88 14.79
CA SER A 61 11.13 -5.50 13.67
C SER A 61 9.73 -5.89 14.11
N LEU A 62 8.75 -5.68 13.22
CA LEU A 62 7.41 -6.17 13.41
C LEU A 62 7.43 -7.71 13.38
N THR A 63 7.11 -8.30 14.53
CA THR A 63 6.63 -9.68 14.57
C THR A 63 5.15 -9.62 14.33
N ALA A 64 4.69 -10.11 13.17
CA ALA A 64 3.28 -10.06 12.81
C ALA A 64 2.45 -10.73 13.93
N PRO A 65 1.58 -9.99 14.64
CA PRO A 65 0.72 -10.62 15.61
C PRO A 65 -0.21 -11.57 14.86
N GLN A 66 -0.35 -12.80 15.37
CA GLN A 66 -1.36 -13.71 14.84
C GLN A 66 -2.71 -13.02 15.03
N LEU A 67 -3.43 -12.79 13.93
CA LEU A 67 -4.72 -12.09 13.94
C LEU A 67 -5.69 -12.88 14.83
N PHE A 68 -5.78 -12.47 16.08
CA PHE A 68 -6.67 -13.06 17.06
C PHE A 68 -7.72 -12.04 17.45
N LEU A 69 -8.58 -11.74 16.48
CA LEU A 69 -9.81 -10.99 16.75
C LEU A 69 -10.81 -11.92 17.43
N ARG A 70 -10.57 -12.20 18.71
CA ARG A 70 -11.57 -12.83 19.58
C ARG A 70 -12.82 -11.95 19.56
N GLY A 71 -13.91 -12.45 18.98
CA GLY A 71 -15.24 -11.85 19.13
C GLY A 71 -15.51 -10.58 18.32
N GLN A 72 -14.98 -10.45 17.09
CA GLN A 72 -15.42 -9.53 16.02
C GLN A 72 -15.57 -8.02 16.37
N PHE A 73 -15.18 -7.59 17.56
CA PHE A 73 -15.43 -6.25 18.07
C PHE A 73 -14.13 -5.52 18.40
N ILE A 74 -13.99 -4.30 17.88
CA ILE A 74 -12.83 -3.44 18.07
C ILE A 74 -13.26 -2.24 18.92
N PRO A 75 -12.81 -2.15 20.18
CA PRO A 75 -13.20 -1.06 21.07
C PRO A 75 -12.52 0.25 20.68
N PHE A 76 -13.16 1.36 21.07
CA PHE A 76 -12.58 2.68 21.00
C PHE A 76 -11.55 2.81 22.12
N ASP A 77 -10.37 3.31 21.78
CA ASP A 77 -9.20 3.30 22.65
C ASP A 77 -8.52 4.67 22.71
N GLN A 78 -7.39 4.73 23.42
CA GLN A 78 -6.61 5.97 23.55
C GLN A 78 -5.90 6.36 22.24
N THR A 79 -5.62 5.39 21.36
CA THR A 79 -5.02 5.63 20.04
C THR A 79 -6.01 6.24 19.04
N SER A 80 -7.29 6.34 19.42
CA SER A 80 -8.32 6.74 18.50
C SER A 80 -8.18 8.19 18.02
N ARG A 81 -8.20 8.36 16.70
CA ARG A 81 -7.97 9.65 16.03
C ARG A 81 -8.86 9.80 14.79
N CYS A 82 -9.22 11.03 14.47
CA CYS A 82 -9.84 11.37 13.19
C CYS A 82 -8.76 11.70 12.16
N CYS A 83 -9.05 11.52 10.88
CA CYS A 83 -8.16 11.91 9.78
C CYS A 83 -7.73 13.39 9.84
N CYS A 84 -8.51 14.28 10.45
CA CYS A 84 -8.16 15.70 10.62
C CYS A 84 -7.21 15.98 11.78
N GLY A 85 -6.77 14.95 12.52
CA GLY A 85 -5.86 15.07 13.65
C GLY A 85 -6.53 15.18 15.03
N VAL A 86 -7.86 15.36 15.11
CA VAL A 86 -8.57 15.34 16.41
C VAL A 86 -8.39 13.98 17.09
N THR A 87 -7.97 13.98 18.34
CA THR A 87 -7.65 12.80 19.15
C THR A 87 -8.75 12.46 20.16
N SER A 88 -8.69 11.25 20.71
CA SER A 88 -9.57 10.72 21.76
C SER A 88 -9.69 11.64 22.99
N SER A 89 -8.61 12.35 23.35
CA SER A 89 -8.58 13.30 24.48
C SER A 89 -9.47 14.54 24.28
N MET A 90 -9.87 14.84 23.05
CA MET A 90 -10.65 16.03 22.68
C MET A 90 -12.15 15.74 22.52
N VAL A 91 -12.60 14.51 22.79
CA VAL A 91 -13.99 14.09 22.58
C VAL A 91 -14.57 13.43 23.83
N ASN A 92 -15.89 13.51 23.97
CA ASN A 92 -16.60 12.82 25.05
C ASN A 92 -16.82 11.33 24.66
N PRO A 93 -16.28 10.36 25.43
CA PRO A 93 -16.46 8.93 25.16
C PRO A 93 -17.91 8.45 25.31
N ALA A 94 -18.81 9.23 25.89
CA ALA A 94 -20.22 8.87 25.99
C ALA A 94 -20.95 8.85 24.62
N CYS A 95 -20.37 9.49 23.59
CA CYS A 95 -20.96 9.58 22.25
C CYS A 95 -20.48 8.47 21.29
N LYS A 96 -20.11 7.31 21.83
CA LYS A 96 -19.67 6.17 21.01
C LYS A 96 -20.81 5.62 20.17
N VAL A 97 -20.49 5.25 18.93
CA VAL A 97 -21.36 4.54 18.01
C VAL A 97 -20.64 3.31 17.49
N VAL A 98 -21.35 2.21 17.34
CA VAL A 98 -20.82 0.98 16.73
C VAL A 98 -21.12 1.00 15.24
N LYS A 99 -20.13 0.65 14.41
CA LYS A 99 -20.28 0.51 12.96
C LYS A 99 -19.63 -0.78 12.47
N LEU A 100 -20.15 -1.30 11.37
CA LEU A 100 -19.53 -2.40 10.65
C LEU A 100 -18.37 -1.89 9.78
N ALA A 101 -17.24 -2.57 9.83
CA ALA A 101 -16.09 -2.38 8.97
C ALA A 101 -15.67 -3.71 8.34
N VAL A 102 -15.03 -3.64 7.18
CA VAL A 102 -14.48 -4.79 6.46
C VAL A 102 -12.99 -4.85 6.70
N VAL A 103 -12.51 -6.00 7.19
CA VAL A 103 -11.09 -6.31 7.29
C VAL A 103 -10.66 -7.12 6.07
N TYR A 104 -9.67 -6.62 5.33
CA TYR A 104 -9.04 -7.28 4.20
C TYR A 104 -7.76 -8.01 4.67
N GLY A 105 -7.83 -9.34 4.69
CA GLY A 105 -6.70 -10.25 4.92
C GLY A 105 -5.99 -10.63 3.62
N LEU A 106 -4.92 -11.43 3.71
CA LEU A 106 -4.24 -11.94 2.52
C LEU A 106 -5.10 -12.96 1.75
N THR A 107 -5.83 -13.80 2.46
CA THR A 107 -6.62 -14.90 1.87
C THR A 107 -8.12 -14.66 1.92
N THR A 108 -8.61 -13.92 2.91
CA THR A 108 -10.05 -13.70 3.10
C THR A 108 -10.34 -12.27 3.56
N ARG A 109 -11.60 -11.86 3.41
CA ARG A 109 -12.14 -10.71 4.13
C ARG A 109 -13.18 -11.16 5.14
N PHE A 110 -13.37 -10.36 6.17
CA PHE A 110 -14.45 -10.57 7.14
C PHE A 110 -14.91 -9.23 7.71
N ASN A 111 -16.12 -9.22 8.27
CA ASN A 111 -16.68 -8.04 8.89
C ASN A 111 -16.34 -8.01 10.38
N VAL A 112 -16.13 -6.81 10.90
CA VAL A 112 -15.95 -6.52 12.32
C VAL A 112 -16.81 -5.33 12.71
N GLU A 113 -17.26 -5.33 13.95
CA GLU A 113 -17.87 -4.16 14.57
C GLU A 113 -16.78 -3.32 15.24
N ILE A 114 -16.84 -2.00 15.04
CA ILE A 114 -15.86 -1.08 15.62
C ILE A 114 -16.58 0.06 16.34
N GLU A 115 -16.09 0.45 17.52
CA GLU A 115 -16.57 1.64 18.20
C GLU A 115 -15.89 2.90 17.65
N LEU A 116 -16.70 3.92 17.40
CA LEU A 116 -16.28 5.19 16.82
C LEU A 116 -16.90 6.35 17.59
N VAL A 117 -16.26 7.51 17.52
CA VAL A 117 -16.82 8.76 18.06
C VAL A 117 -16.94 9.79 16.94
N PRO A 118 -18.09 10.46 16.76
CA PRO A 118 -18.22 11.56 15.79
C PRO A 118 -17.17 12.64 16.01
N CYS A 119 -16.52 13.08 14.93
CA CYS A 119 -15.50 14.13 15.06
C CYS A 119 -16.18 15.50 15.24
N PRO A 120 -15.85 16.27 16.29
CA PRO A 120 -16.43 17.59 16.52
C PRO A 120 -15.95 18.65 15.50
N SER A 121 -14.76 18.47 14.93
CA SER A 121 -14.17 19.41 13.96
C SER A 121 -14.67 19.16 12.54
N CYS A 122 -14.75 17.89 12.14
CA CYS A 122 -15.25 17.52 10.83
C CYS A 122 -16.79 17.42 10.85
N ARG A 123 -17.49 18.40 10.29
CA ARG A 123 -18.96 18.47 10.26
C ARG A 123 -19.67 17.43 9.36
N HIS A 124 -19.08 16.25 9.14
CA HIS A 124 -19.62 15.22 8.26
C HIS A 124 -19.67 13.85 8.95
N ALA A 125 -20.79 13.13 8.84
CA ALA A 125 -21.04 11.83 9.47
C ALA A 125 -20.04 10.68 9.10
N ARG A 126 -19.19 10.89 8.09
CA ARG A 126 -18.15 9.94 7.65
C ARG A 126 -16.81 10.21 8.35
N ARG A 127 -16.71 11.31 9.08
CA ARG A 127 -15.49 11.74 9.77
C ARG A 127 -15.68 11.46 11.25
N GLN A 128 -15.10 10.34 11.66
CA GLN A 128 -15.18 9.81 13.01
C GLN A 128 -13.78 9.48 13.49
N LEU A 129 -13.59 9.51 14.80
CA LEU A 129 -12.41 8.97 15.44
C LEU A 129 -12.58 7.46 15.53
N GLY A 130 -11.54 6.73 15.15
CA GLY A 130 -11.43 5.29 15.39
C GLY A 130 -10.00 4.94 15.76
N ALA A 131 -9.83 3.73 16.31
CA ALA A 131 -8.55 3.24 16.81
C ALA A 131 -7.51 3.03 15.68
N ASP A 132 -6.24 3.12 16.03
CA ASP A 132 -5.10 2.96 15.12
C ASP A 132 -4.96 1.51 14.61
N LEU A 133 -5.24 0.55 15.50
CA LEU A 133 -5.23 -0.91 15.26
C LEU A 133 -3.86 -1.56 15.00
N GLY A 134 -2.76 -0.81 15.03
CA GLY A 134 -1.43 -1.37 14.77
C GLY A 134 -1.05 -2.51 15.71
N CYS A 135 -1.50 -2.48 16.97
CA CYS A 135 -1.28 -3.55 17.95
C CYS A 135 -1.95 -4.89 17.60
N PHE A 136 -2.97 -4.87 16.73
CA PHE A 136 -3.63 -6.06 16.20
C PHE A 136 -3.04 -6.53 14.86
N GLY A 137 -2.00 -5.85 14.36
CA GLY A 137 -1.49 -6.10 13.01
C GLY A 137 -2.48 -5.65 11.92
N LEU A 138 -3.22 -4.57 12.20
CA LEU A 138 -4.22 -4.02 11.30
C LEU A 138 -3.94 -2.54 11.04
N PHE A 139 -4.20 -2.12 9.82
CA PHE A 139 -4.12 -0.76 9.33
C PHE A 139 -5.53 -0.24 9.03
N ASN A 140 -5.99 0.68 9.86
CA ASN A 140 -7.27 1.37 9.71
C ASN A 140 -7.17 2.50 8.69
N TRP A 141 -7.65 2.24 7.47
CA TRP A 141 -7.66 3.24 6.41
C TRP A 141 -8.65 4.37 6.70
N ASN A 142 -9.90 4.04 6.99
CA ASN A 142 -10.99 5.02 7.05
C ASN A 142 -12.19 4.64 7.95
N ASN A 143 -12.01 3.75 8.93
CA ASN A 143 -13.06 3.19 9.80
C ASN A 143 -14.13 2.34 9.08
N THR A 144 -14.02 2.11 7.78
CA THR A 144 -14.91 1.21 7.02
C THR A 144 -14.11 0.12 6.32
N MET A 145 -12.90 0.45 5.87
CA MET A 145 -11.94 -0.48 5.29
C MET A 145 -10.73 -0.55 6.22
N ILE A 146 -10.40 -1.76 6.63
CA ILE A 146 -9.26 -2.08 7.49
C ILE A 146 -8.44 -3.13 6.73
N PHE A 147 -7.12 -3.01 6.74
CA PHE A 147 -6.24 -3.90 6.00
C PHE A 147 -5.27 -4.56 6.95
N SER A 148 -5.07 -5.87 6.82
CA SER A 148 -4.06 -6.55 7.63
C SER A 148 -2.65 -6.14 7.23
N HIS A 149 -1.75 -6.08 8.21
CA HIS A 149 -0.32 -5.93 7.96
C HIS A 149 0.21 -7.12 7.15
N GLU A 150 -0.37 -8.32 7.32
CA GLU A 150 -0.04 -9.50 6.51
C GLU A 150 -0.27 -9.25 5.02
N LEU A 151 -1.46 -8.76 4.63
CA LEU A 151 -1.77 -8.43 3.24
C LEU A 151 -0.83 -7.35 2.68
N LEU A 152 -0.63 -6.26 3.44
CA LEU A 152 0.17 -5.12 2.98
C LEU A 152 1.65 -5.45 2.86
N ASN A 153 2.21 -6.17 3.84
CA ASN A 153 3.58 -6.68 3.76
C ASN A 153 3.71 -7.81 2.74
N GLY A 154 2.65 -8.56 2.45
CA GLY A 154 2.61 -9.57 1.39
C GLY A 154 2.87 -8.96 0.01
N PHE A 155 2.29 -7.78 -0.27
CA PHE A 155 2.64 -7.04 -1.48
C PHE A 155 4.09 -6.56 -1.43
N THR A 156 4.53 -5.92 -0.33
CA THR A 156 5.92 -5.45 -0.21
C THR A 156 6.90 -6.58 -0.47
N ASN A 157 6.68 -7.77 0.09
CA ASN A 157 7.50 -8.96 -0.13
C ASN A 157 7.46 -9.44 -1.59
N SER A 158 6.29 -9.49 -2.23
CA SER A 158 6.17 -9.93 -3.63
C SER A 158 6.86 -8.95 -4.59
N TYR A 159 6.71 -7.66 -4.31
CA TYR A 159 7.35 -6.57 -5.03
C TYR A 159 8.87 -6.63 -4.90
N THR A 160 9.42 -6.79 -3.69
CA THR A 160 10.87 -6.83 -3.48
C THR A 160 11.52 -8.14 -3.90
N ALA A 161 10.81 -9.27 -3.82
CA ALA A 161 11.37 -10.58 -4.16
C ALA A 161 11.24 -10.94 -5.65
N SER A 162 10.25 -10.38 -6.36
CA SER A 162 9.92 -10.80 -7.73
C SER A 162 9.37 -9.69 -8.63
N GLU A 163 9.57 -8.42 -8.25
CA GLU A 163 9.14 -7.25 -9.03
C GLU A 163 7.65 -7.28 -9.41
N THR A 164 6.82 -7.89 -8.54
CA THR A 164 5.39 -8.07 -8.82
C THR A 164 4.67 -6.71 -8.88
N PRO A 165 3.99 -6.36 -10.00
CA PRO A 165 3.21 -5.13 -10.08
C PRO A 165 1.93 -5.20 -9.24
N PHE A 166 1.34 -4.03 -8.91
CA PHE A 166 0.13 -3.97 -8.10
C PHE A 166 -1.03 -4.74 -8.74
N SER A 167 -1.23 -4.58 -10.05
CA SER A 167 -2.27 -5.26 -10.80
C SER A 167 -2.18 -6.79 -10.68
N ALA A 168 -0.98 -7.36 -10.84
CA ALA A 168 -0.76 -8.80 -10.71
C ALA A 168 -0.97 -9.30 -9.26
N PHE A 169 -0.53 -8.53 -8.26
CA PHE A 169 -0.75 -8.88 -6.86
C PHE A 169 -2.24 -8.82 -6.50
N CYS A 170 -2.95 -7.74 -6.86
CA CYS A 170 -4.38 -7.59 -6.62
C CYS A 170 -5.17 -8.72 -7.28
N LEU A 171 -4.83 -9.07 -8.53
CA LEU A 171 -5.44 -10.19 -9.25
C LEU A 171 -5.24 -11.53 -8.51
N THR A 172 -4.04 -11.75 -7.98
CA THR A 172 -3.74 -12.97 -7.21
C THR A 172 -4.58 -13.03 -5.93
N VAL A 173 -4.68 -11.93 -5.19
CA VAL A 173 -5.52 -11.85 -3.97
C VAL A 173 -7.00 -12.03 -4.31
N HIS A 174 -7.50 -11.41 -5.39
CA HIS A 174 -8.88 -11.61 -5.87
C HIS A 174 -9.17 -13.09 -6.16
N ARG A 175 -8.27 -13.78 -6.87
CA ARG A 175 -8.42 -15.22 -7.16
C ARG A 175 -8.44 -16.05 -5.89
N THR A 176 -7.52 -15.79 -4.95
CA THR A 176 -7.51 -16.46 -3.64
C THR A 176 -8.82 -16.23 -2.87
N TYR A 177 -9.37 -15.02 -2.92
CA TYR A 177 -10.65 -14.74 -2.25
C TYR A 177 -11.80 -15.56 -2.86
N MET A 178 -11.83 -15.69 -4.19
CA MET A 178 -12.84 -16.48 -4.91
C MET A 178 -12.76 -17.97 -4.59
N ASP A 179 -11.57 -18.50 -4.27
CA ASP A 179 -11.40 -19.89 -3.85
C ASP A 179 -12.09 -20.17 -2.50
N HIS A 180 -12.25 -19.15 -1.64
CA HIS A 180 -12.91 -19.27 -0.35
C HIS A 180 -14.43 -19.06 -0.40
N ASP A 181 -14.92 -18.04 -1.13
CA ASP A 181 -16.35 -17.77 -1.33
C ASP A 181 -16.55 -16.80 -2.50
N LEU A 182 -17.55 -17.03 -3.35
CA LEU A 182 -17.94 -16.13 -4.44
C LEU A 182 -18.37 -14.73 -3.96
N LYS A 183 -18.83 -14.61 -2.70
CA LYS A 183 -19.17 -13.31 -2.08
C LYS A 183 -17.94 -12.62 -1.47
N ASN A 184 -16.80 -13.27 -1.43
CA ASN A 184 -15.56 -12.70 -0.93
C ASN A 184 -14.91 -11.87 -2.04
N SER A 185 -15.13 -10.56 -2.01
CA SER A 185 -14.59 -9.63 -3.00
C SER A 185 -13.46 -8.80 -2.38
N PHE A 186 -12.31 -8.73 -3.05
CA PHE A 186 -11.25 -7.81 -2.67
C PHE A 186 -11.62 -6.36 -3.04
N CYS A 187 -10.89 -5.38 -2.53
CA CYS A 187 -11.12 -3.97 -2.87
C CYS A 187 -10.65 -3.67 -4.32
N SER A 188 -10.99 -2.48 -4.82
CA SER A 188 -10.43 -2.03 -6.11
C SER A 188 -8.92 -1.84 -6.02
N ASP A 189 -8.19 -2.15 -7.08
CA ASP A 189 -6.74 -1.95 -7.20
C ASP A 189 -6.31 -0.52 -6.82
N GLU A 190 -7.05 0.50 -7.27
CA GLU A 190 -6.77 1.92 -6.95
C GLU A 190 -6.80 2.18 -5.43
N THR A 191 -7.77 1.58 -4.73
CA THR A 191 -7.88 1.68 -3.27
C THR A 191 -6.72 0.96 -2.61
N PHE A 192 -6.35 -0.23 -3.07
CA PHE A 192 -5.21 -0.99 -2.53
C PHE A 192 -3.90 -0.22 -2.65
N VAL A 193 -3.60 0.33 -3.83
CA VAL A 193 -2.40 1.15 -4.08
C VAL A 193 -2.31 2.31 -3.09
N ARG A 194 -3.41 3.04 -2.91
CA ARG A 194 -3.47 4.20 -2.00
C ARG A 194 -3.26 3.81 -0.54
N VAL A 195 -3.87 2.70 -0.12
CA VAL A 195 -3.72 2.13 1.22
C VAL A 195 -2.27 1.71 1.44
N TRP A 196 -1.66 1.01 0.49
CA TRP A 196 -0.28 0.55 0.61
C TRP A 196 0.69 1.73 0.74
N PHE A 197 0.58 2.76 -0.09
CA PHE A 197 1.41 3.96 0.07
C PHE A 197 1.18 4.69 1.39
N ALA A 198 -0.02 4.63 1.97
CA ALA A 198 -0.29 5.20 3.28
C ALA A 198 0.30 4.37 4.42
N PHE A 199 0.27 3.05 4.28
CA PHE A 199 0.89 2.12 5.21
C PHE A 199 2.41 2.25 5.22
N THR A 200 3.06 2.30 4.05
CA THR A 200 4.52 2.42 3.97
C THR A 200 5.05 3.74 4.51
N ARG A 201 4.23 4.81 4.56
CA ARG A 201 4.58 6.05 5.26
C ARG A 201 4.64 5.92 6.78
N LEU A 202 3.88 4.97 7.34
CA LEU A 202 3.97 4.65 8.78
C LEU A 202 5.08 3.64 9.05
N GLN A 203 5.52 2.90 8.03
CA GLN A 203 6.68 2.02 8.16
C GLN A 203 7.96 2.83 8.14
N THR A 204 8.80 2.63 9.15
CA THR A 204 10.16 3.20 9.19
C THR A 204 11.05 2.41 8.22
N LEU A 205 10.90 2.66 6.92
CA LEU A 205 11.73 2.08 5.85
C LEU A 205 12.95 2.96 5.54
N ASP A 206 13.19 4.00 6.33
CA ASP A 206 14.35 4.84 6.18
C ASP A 206 15.60 4.08 6.62
N SER A 207 16.49 3.84 5.65
CA SER A 207 17.80 3.22 5.85
C SER A 207 18.79 4.11 6.60
N GLY A 208 18.46 5.39 6.84
CA GLY A 208 19.40 6.39 7.33
C GLY A 208 20.51 6.71 6.33
N MET A 209 20.41 6.19 5.09
CA MET A 209 21.38 6.47 4.03
C MET A 209 21.27 7.94 3.64
N SER A 210 22.33 8.68 3.93
CA SER A 210 22.51 10.04 3.48
C SER A 210 23.74 10.10 2.59
N CYS A 211 23.65 10.87 1.51
CA CYS A 211 24.82 11.18 0.71
C CYS A 211 25.78 12.02 1.59
N PRO A 212 27.05 11.63 1.75
CA PRO A 212 27.99 12.41 2.57
C PRO A 212 28.23 13.83 2.02
N THR A 213 27.91 14.07 0.75
CA THR A 213 28.04 15.38 0.10
C THR A 213 26.71 16.14 0.01
N CYS A 214 25.62 15.45 -0.29
CA CYS A 214 24.32 16.08 -0.57
C CYS A 214 23.32 15.99 0.60
N GLY A 215 23.65 15.25 1.66
CA GLY A 215 22.74 14.99 2.77
C GLY A 215 21.65 13.95 2.44
N PRO A 216 20.56 13.90 3.22
CA PRO A 216 19.52 12.86 3.12
C PRO A 216 18.62 13.00 1.89
N SER A 217 18.56 14.18 1.25
CA SER A 217 17.68 14.45 0.11
C SER A 217 18.48 14.99 -1.08
N PRO A 218 19.30 14.17 -1.76
CA PRO A 218 20.06 14.61 -2.91
C PRO A 218 19.13 15.06 -4.04
N LYS A 219 19.54 16.11 -4.78
CA LYS A 219 18.78 16.64 -5.92
C LYS A 219 18.64 15.62 -7.07
N VAL A 220 19.58 14.68 -7.16
CA VAL A 220 19.60 13.61 -8.15
C VAL A 220 19.83 12.30 -7.41
N VAL A 221 18.92 11.35 -7.60
CA VAL A 221 19.04 9.97 -7.10
C VAL A 221 19.34 9.09 -8.31
N ILE A 222 20.47 8.40 -8.29
CA ILE A 222 20.79 7.35 -9.26
C ILE A 222 20.43 6.03 -8.59
N ALA A 223 19.37 5.39 -9.07
CA ALA A 223 18.97 4.07 -8.59
C ALA A 223 19.46 3.01 -9.59
N ASP A 224 20.42 2.19 -9.16
CA ASP A 224 20.88 1.03 -9.94
C ASP A 224 19.83 -0.09 -9.81
N GLY A 225 19.44 -0.71 -10.93
CA GLY A 225 18.42 -1.77 -10.96
C GLY A 225 16.95 -1.33 -11.10
N ILE A 226 16.65 -0.05 -11.41
CA ILE A 226 15.28 0.37 -11.75
C ILE A 226 15.18 0.66 -13.25
N SER A 227 14.35 -0.12 -13.95
CA SER A 227 13.98 0.18 -15.35
C SER A 227 12.76 1.10 -15.37
N LEU A 228 12.97 2.40 -15.58
CA LEU A 228 11.88 3.35 -15.84
C LEU A 228 11.58 3.40 -17.33
N GLY A 229 10.49 2.73 -17.75
CA GLY A 229 9.93 2.87 -19.09
C GLY A 229 9.16 4.17 -19.21
N ILE A 230 9.73 5.17 -19.91
CA ILE A 230 9.07 6.46 -20.13
C ILE A 230 8.71 6.54 -21.60
N HIS A 231 7.40 6.67 -21.87
CA HIS A 231 6.92 6.86 -23.23
C HIS A 231 7.56 8.12 -23.84
N HIS A 232 8.01 8.04 -25.10
CA HIS A 232 8.73 9.14 -25.77
C HIS A 232 7.98 10.48 -25.70
N SER A 233 6.65 10.47 -25.72
CA SER A 233 5.81 11.68 -25.60
C SER A 233 5.82 12.33 -24.20
N LYS A 234 6.42 11.68 -23.20
CA LYS A 234 6.57 12.14 -21.81
C LYS A 234 8.02 12.48 -21.46
N MET A 235 8.95 12.34 -22.40
CA MET A 235 10.32 12.81 -22.23
C MET A 235 10.34 14.34 -22.13
N SER A 236 11.15 14.86 -21.21
CA SER A 236 11.29 16.30 -20.99
C SER A 236 12.75 16.65 -20.73
N ALA A 237 13.08 17.93 -20.68
CA ALA A 237 14.44 18.38 -20.30
C ALA A 237 14.86 17.90 -18.91
N LEU A 238 13.91 17.52 -18.03
CA LEU A 238 14.16 17.01 -16.69
C LEU A 238 14.27 15.48 -16.62
N VAL A 239 13.86 14.78 -17.69
CA VAL A 239 13.76 13.32 -17.72
C VAL A 239 14.21 12.85 -19.10
N TYR A 240 15.50 12.51 -19.20
CA TYR A 240 16.16 12.08 -20.43
C TYR A 240 17.09 10.88 -20.15
N PRO A 241 17.43 10.06 -21.17
CA PRO A 241 18.25 8.88 -20.99
C PRO A 241 19.68 9.31 -20.60
N PRO A 242 20.30 8.67 -19.60
CA PRO A 242 21.61 9.11 -19.09
C PRO A 242 22.76 8.91 -20.09
N MET A 243 22.56 8.17 -21.19
CA MET A 243 23.59 7.98 -22.21
C MET A 243 23.06 8.29 -23.62
N ARG A 244 23.72 9.23 -24.30
CA ARG A 244 23.79 9.23 -25.76
C ARG A 244 24.92 8.29 -26.14
N VAL A 245 24.64 7.24 -26.91
CA VAL A 245 25.68 6.59 -27.71
C VAL A 245 25.98 7.58 -28.83
N THR A 246 27.09 8.28 -28.75
CA THR A 246 27.62 9.05 -29.87
C THR A 246 28.35 8.08 -30.78
N ASP A 247 27.92 8.00 -32.04
CA ASP A 247 28.62 7.30 -33.12
C ASP A 247 30.02 7.89 -33.38
#